data_AF-A0A2D0L3W4-F1
#
_entry.id   AF-A0A2D0L3W4-F1
#
_cell.length_a   1.000
_cell.length_b   1.000
_cell.length_c   1.000
_cell.angle_alpha   90.00
_cell.angle_beta   90.00
_cell.angle_gamma   90.00
#
_symmetry.space_group_name_H-M   'P 1'
#
loop_
_entity.id
_entity.type
_entity.pdbx_description
1 polymer ?
#
loop_
_entity_poly.entity_id
_entity_poly.type
_entity_poly.pdbx_seq_one_letter_code
_entity_poly.pdbx_strand_id
1 'polypeptide(L)'
;MRNFGYNTYANWERARNKAEEDAAYQEMIEEERGEKAYELYSSLPEEPEGVLSPKMMEIFSPLIDQNSDALEYLNDLLYDLCLLEIKRREAA
;
A
#
# COMPACT_ATOMS: atom_id res chain seq x y z
N MET A 1 54.70 -0.68 -3.07
CA MET A 1 53.66 -0.08 -2.21
C MET A 1 52.30 -0.51 -2.74
N ARG A 2 51.54 -1.23 -1.92
CA ARG A 2 50.23 -1.77 -2.28
C ARG A 2 49.17 -0.72 -1.90
N ASN A 3 48.63 0.01 -2.88
CA ASN A 3 47.47 0.90 -2.71
C ASN A 3 46.21 0.08 -2.45
N PHE A 4 46.00 -0.36 -1.20
CA PHE A 4 44.85 -1.21 -0.82
C PHE A 4 43.82 -0.49 0.08
N GLY A 5 43.95 0.83 0.28
CA GLY A 5 43.04 1.59 1.16
C GLY A 5 41.95 2.40 0.46
N TYR A 6 42.19 2.87 -0.77
CA TYR A 6 41.30 3.84 -1.42
C TYR A 6 40.17 3.20 -2.26
N ASN A 7 40.35 1.96 -2.72
CA ASN A 7 39.36 1.27 -3.56
C ASN A 7 38.21 0.68 -2.73
N THR A 8 38.43 0.35 -1.46
CA THR A 8 37.37 -0.22 -0.61
C THR A 8 36.37 0.86 -0.20
N TYR A 9 36.81 1.98 0.36
CA TYR A 9 35.92 3.06 0.81
C TYR A 9 35.07 3.63 -0.34
N ALA A 10 35.67 3.89 -1.50
CA ALA A 10 34.94 4.36 -2.68
C ALA A 10 33.91 3.33 -3.19
N ASN A 11 34.17 2.03 -3.04
CA ASN A 11 33.19 1.00 -3.40
C ASN A 11 32.08 0.85 -2.35
N TRP A 12 32.42 1.02 -1.07
CA TRP A 12 31.43 1.09 0.02
C TRP A 12 30.49 2.29 -0.14
N GLU A 13 31.05 3.45 -0.47
CA GLU A 13 30.30 4.68 -0.71
C GLU A 13 29.38 4.54 -1.93
N ARG A 14 29.86 3.97 -3.04
CA ARG A 14 29.00 3.64 -4.19
C ARG A 14 27.89 2.65 -3.85
N ALA A 15 28.21 1.59 -3.11
CA ALA A 15 27.22 0.58 -2.73
C ALA A 15 26.15 1.18 -1.82
N ARG A 16 26.55 2.06 -0.89
CA ARG A 16 25.65 2.80 -0.02
C ARG A 16 24.78 3.76 -0.82
N ASN A 17 25.36 4.60 -1.67
CA ASN A 17 24.61 5.56 -2.48
C ASN A 17 23.61 4.83 -3.39
N LYS A 18 24.01 3.71 -3.99
CA LYS A 18 23.09 2.88 -4.77
C LYS A 18 21.95 2.33 -3.92
N ALA A 19 22.23 1.84 -2.72
CA ALA A 19 21.18 1.35 -1.82
C ALA A 19 20.22 2.47 -1.38
N GLU A 20 20.73 3.68 -1.16
CA GLU A 20 19.92 4.87 -0.87
C GLU A 20 19.07 5.28 -2.08
N GLU A 21 19.63 5.26 -3.30
CA GLU A 21 18.90 5.50 -4.56
C GLU A 21 17.83 4.44 -4.82
N ASP A 22 18.16 3.16 -4.64
CA ASP A 22 17.24 2.04 -4.80
C ASP A 22 16.09 2.15 -3.78
N ALA A 23 16.39 2.53 -2.53
CA ALA A 23 15.38 2.75 -1.50
C ALA A 23 14.45 3.93 -1.83
N ALA A 24 15.02 5.07 -2.26
CA ALA A 24 14.23 6.23 -2.68
C ALA A 24 13.35 5.91 -3.90
N TYR A 25 13.86 5.11 -4.84
CA TYR A 25 13.07 4.66 -5.98
C TYR A 25 11.92 3.73 -5.56
N GLN A 26 12.14 2.82 -4.61
CA GLN A 26 11.06 1.99 -4.05
C GLN A 26 10.00 2.84 -3.34
N GLU A 27 10.42 3.85 -2.56
CA GLU A 27 9.50 4.76 -1.87
C GLU A 27 8.59 5.50 -2.86
N MET A 28 9.12 6.02 -3.96
CA MET A 28 8.30 6.65 -5.00
C MET A 28 7.30 5.69 -5.65
N ILE A 29 7.68 4.43 -5.88
CA ILE A 29 6.75 3.42 -6.41
C ILE A 29 5.64 3.14 -5.40
N GLU A 30 5.97 3.05 -4.11
CA GLU A 30 4.99 2.81 -3.05
C GLU A 30 4.03 4.00 -2.88
N GLU A 31 4.52 5.22 -2.99
CA GLU A 31 3.70 6.44 -3.01
C GLU A 31 2.75 6.45 -4.20
N GLU A 32 3.24 6.20 -5.42
CA GLU A 32 2.40 6.13 -6.62
C GLU A 32 1.33 5.03 -6.51
N ARG A 33 1.66 3.89 -5.92
CA ARG A 33 0.68 2.83 -5.63
C ARG A 33 -0.36 3.28 -4.61
N GLY A 34 0.07 4.00 -3.57
CA GLY A 34 -0.80 4.58 -2.56
C GLY A 34 -1.81 5.56 -3.16
N GLU A 35 -1.35 6.44 -4.05
CA GLU A 35 -2.20 7.38 -4.79
C GLU A 35 -3.23 6.65 -5.65
N LYS A 36 -2.79 5.69 -6.48
CA LYS A 36 -3.69 4.87 -7.31
C LYS A 36 -4.71 4.07 -6.48
N ALA A 37 -4.28 3.53 -5.34
CA ALA A 37 -5.15 2.79 -4.44
C ALA A 37 -6.20 3.73 -3.82
N TYR A 38 -5.81 4.95 -3.43
CA TYR A 38 -6.70 5.96 -2.91
C TYR A 38 -7.72 6.43 -3.95
N GLU A 39 -7.32 6.63 -5.21
CA GLU A 39 -8.23 6.95 -6.31
C GLU A 39 -9.27 5.84 -6.52
N LEU A 40 -8.84 4.57 -6.51
CA LEU A 40 -9.73 3.42 -6.64
C LEU A 40 -10.69 3.33 -5.45
N TYR A 41 -10.18 3.47 -4.22
CA TYR A 41 -10.98 3.47 -3.01
C TYR A 41 -12.03 4.59 -3.03
N SER A 42 -11.63 5.80 -3.43
CA SER A 42 -12.53 6.97 -3.55
C SER A 42 -13.59 6.80 -4.63
N SER A 43 -13.42 5.85 -5.56
CA SER A 43 -14.42 5.52 -6.57
C SER A 43 -15.45 4.48 -6.10
N LEU A 44 -15.24 3.86 -4.93
CA LEU A 44 -16.19 2.93 -4.33
C LEU A 44 -17.42 3.68 -3.81
N PRO A 45 -18.59 3.03 -3.77
CA PRO A 45 -19.75 3.56 -3.07
C PRO A 45 -19.42 3.87 -1.59
N GLU A 46 -19.87 5.03 -1.10
CA GLU A 46 -19.69 5.44 0.30
C GLU A 46 -20.48 4.55 1.26
N GLU A 47 -21.62 4.02 0.81
CA GLU A 47 -22.48 3.16 1.63
C GLU A 47 -22.03 1.68 1.55
N PRO A 48 -21.95 0.97 2.71
CA PRO A 48 -21.52 -0.41 2.75
C PRO A 48 -22.43 -1.34 1.92
N GLU A 49 -23.70 -1.01 1.74
CA GLU A 49 -24.66 -1.71 0.87
C GLU A 49 -24.24 -1.70 -0.61
N GLY A 50 -23.46 -0.70 -1.04
CA GLY A 50 -22.95 -0.59 -2.40
C GLY A 50 -21.71 -1.45 -2.66
N VAL A 51 -21.03 -1.88 -1.59
CA VAL A 51 -19.77 -2.63 -1.66
C VAL A 51 -19.96 -4.08 -1.23
N LEU A 52 -20.74 -4.31 -0.18
CA LEU A 52 -20.97 -5.62 0.41
C LEU A 52 -22.17 -6.30 -0.21
N SER A 53 -22.05 -7.61 -0.42
CA SER A 53 -23.20 -8.42 -0.86
C SER A 53 -24.32 -8.40 0.19
N PRO A 54 -25.60 -8.64 -0.19
CA PRO A 54 -26.70 -8.72 0.76
C PRO A 54 -26.46 -9.72 1.90
N LYS A 55 -25.74 -10.83 1.62
CA LYS A 55 -25.43 -11.84 2.65
C LYS A 55 -24.39 -11.34 3.66
N MET A 56 -23.45 -10.51 3.20
CA MET A 56 -22.47 -9.88 4.08
C MET A 56 -23.17 -8.82 4.95
N MET A 57 -24.06 -8.01 4.37
CA MET A 57 -24.86 -7.05 5.14
C MET A 57 -25.69 -7.71 6.23
N GLU A 58 -26.35 -8.85 5.96
CA GLU A 58 -27.09 -9.60 6.99
C GLU A 58 -26.23 -9.97 8.21
N ILE A 59 -24.94 -10.23 8.00
CA ILE A 59 -24.00 -10.65 9.05
C ILE A 59 -23.37 -9.44 9.75
N PHE A 60 -22.99 -8.41 8.98
CA PHE A 60 -22.18 -7.30 9.47
C PHE A 60 -23.00 -6.05 9.86
N SER A 61 -24.22 -5.86 9.35
CA SER A 61 -25.07 -4.72 9.74
C SER A 61 -25.25 -4.60 11.26
N PRO A 62 -25.54 -5.68 12.03
CA PRO A 62 -25.64 -5.55 13.48
C PRO A 62 -24.34 -5.09 14.15
N LEU A 63 -23.18 -5.44 13.59
CA LEU A 63 -21.86 -5.04 14.10
C LEU A 63 -21.57 -3.58 13.77
N ILE A 64 -21.88 -3.17 12.54
CA ILE A 64 -21.75 -1.80 12.03
C ILE A 64 -22.64 -0.84 12.84
N ASP A 65 -23.88 -1.24 13.11
CA ASP A 65 -24.85 -0.41 13.83
C ASP A 65 -24.52 -0.25 15.32
N GLN A 66 -23.88 -1.26 15.93
CA GLN A 66 -23.61 -1.30 17.37
C GLN A 66 -22.22 -0.79 17.75
N ASN A 67 -21.30 -0.71 16.79
CA ASN A 67 -19.91 -0.33 17.04
C ASN A 67 -19.47 0.74 16.02
N SER A 68 -19.22 1.95 16.53
CA SER A 68 -18.76 3.09 15.73
C SER A 68 -17.50 2.79 14.93
N ASP A 69 -16.62 1.93 15.46
CA ASP A 69 -15.31 1.66 14.88
C ASP A 69 -15.40 0.60 13.78
N ALA A 70 -16.51 -0.16 13.71
CA ALA A 70 -16.68 -1.23 12.72
C ALA A 70 -16.71 -0.70 11.27
N LEU A 71 -17.24 0.51 11.06
CA LEU A 71 -17.18 1.18 9.76
C LEU A 71 -15.75 1.61 9.39
N GLU A 72 -14.97 2.09 10.35
CA GLU A 72 -13.56 2.44 10.14
C GLU A 72 -12.75 1.20 9.74
N TYR A 73 -12.91 0.09 10.46
CA TYR A 73 -12.26 -1.18 10.09
C TYR A 73 -12.69 -1.70 8.71
N LEU A 74 -13.94 -1.49 8.32
CA LEU A 74 -14.41 -1.86 6.98
C LEU A 74 -13.74 -0.98 5.91
N ASN A 75 -13.64 0.32 6.15
CA ASN A 75 -12.99 1.25 5.24
C ASN A 75 -11.49 0.94 5.08
N ASP A 76 -10.79 0.64 6.18
CA ASP A 76 -9.39 0.21 6.14
C ASP A 76 -9.22 -1.07 5.32
N LEU A 77 -10.09 -2.06 5.53
CA LEU A 77 -10.09 -3.30 4.75
C LEU A 77 -10.31 -3.04 3.26
N LEU A 78 -11.25 -2.16 2.91
CA LEU A 78 -11.52 -1.80 1.52
C LEU A 78 -10.34 -1.09 0.86
N TYR A 79 -9.66 -0.20 1.59
CA TYR A 79 -8.43 0.44 1.12
C TYR A 79 -7.31 -0.58 0.88
N ASP A 80 -7.09 -1.51 1.81
CA ASP A 80 -6.09 -2.57 1.68
C ASP A 80 -6.35 -3.47 0.47
N LEU A 81 -7.62 -3.80 0.21
CA LEU A 81 -8.02 -4.54 -0.99
C LEU A 81 -7.77 -3.74 -2.27
N CYS A 82 -8.00 -2.42 -2.27
CA CYS A 82 -7.66 -1.56 -3.41
C CYS A 82 -6.15 -1.57 -3.69
N LEU A 83 -5.32 -1.45 -2.64
CA LEU A 83 -3.87 -1.51 -2.76
C LEU A 83 -3.39 -2.86 -3.31
N LEU A 84 -4.00 -3.95 -2.86
CA LEU A 84 -3.70 -5.30 -3.35
C LEU A 84 -4.03 -5.44 -4.85
N GLU A 85 -5.16 -4.89 -5.30
CA GLU A 85 -5.57 -4.90 -6.69
C GLU A 85 -4.60 -4.10 -7.59
N ILE A 86 -4.11 -2.94 -7.14
CA ILE A 86 -3.08 -2.18 -7.86
C ILE A 86 -1.81 -3.01 -8.01
N LYS A 87 -1.32 -3.60 -6.92
CA LYS A 87 -0.13 -4.48 -6.96
C LYS A 87 -0.31 -5.67 -7.90
N ARG A 88 -1.52 -6.26 -7.94
CA ARG A 88 -1.85 -7.37 -8.84
C ARG A 88 -1.83 -6.95 -10.31
N ARG A 89 -2.35 -5.77 -10.65
CA ARG A 89 -2.38 -5.25 -12.03
C ARG A 89 -0.98 -4.96 -12.56
N GLU A 90 -0.07 -4.47 -11.71
CA GLU A 90 1.32 -4.20 -12.10
C GLU A 90 2.16 -5.47 -12.27
N ALA A 91 1.74 -6.59 -11.67
CA ALA A 91 2.42 -7.89 -11.78
C ALA A 91 1.94 -8.76 -12.97
N ALA A 92 0.90 -8.31 -13.70
CA ALA A 92 0.28 -9.02 -14.83
C ALA A 92 0.80 -8.51 -16.17
#